data_AF-A0A4Y8LBE9-F1
#
_entry.id   AF-A0A4Y8LBE9-F1
#
_cell.length_a   1.000
_cell.length_b   1.000
_cell.length_c   1.000
_cell.angle_alpha   90.00
_cell.angle_beta   90.00
_cell.angle_gamma   90.00
#
_symmetry.space_group_name_H-M   'P 1'
#
loop_
_entity.id
_entity.type
_entity.pdbx_description
1 polymer ?
#
loop_
_entity_poly.entity_id
_entity_poly.type
_entity_poly.pdbx_seq_one_letter_code
_entity_poly.pdbx_strand_id
1 'polypeptide(L)'
;MIDKMKQLIAYYEEVLSMPHRQEIARELRNEDDLFLLLLYSEMIGIPNPVYYYTLELYPHMIEKFHDWHLRMGMDKSPLSGIRCC
;
A
#
# COMPACT_ATOMS: atom_id res chain seq x y z
N MET A 1 22.88 20.30 28.55
CA MET A 1 23.56 20.63 27.28
C MET A 1 23.34 19.57 26.22
N ILE A 2 23.51 18.29 26.54
CA ILE A 2 23.30 17.16 25.61
C ILE A 2 21.87 17.13 25.04
N ASP A 3 20.83 17.39 25.84
CA ASP A 3 19.45 17.38 25.34
C ASP A 3 19.13 18.48 24.34
N LYS A 4 19.71 19.69 24.52
CA LYS A 4 19.57 20.77 23.54
C LYS A 4 20.25 20.43 22.21
N MET A 5 21.38 19.72 22.27
CA MET A 5 22.08 19.25 21.08
C MET A 5 21.26 18.18 20.34
N LYS A 6 20.64 17.24 21.06
CA LYS A 6 19.72 16.25 20.47
C LYS A 6 18.51 16.91 19.80
N GLN A 7 17.92 17.93 20.43
CA GLN A 7 16.80 18.68 19.85
C GLN A 7 17.21 19.41 18.57
N LEU A 8 18.41 20.00 18.52
CA LEU A 8 18.94 20.66 17.33
C LEU A 8 19.14 19.67 16.16
N ILE A 9 19.66 18.48 16.45
CA ILE A 9 19.85 17.42 15.44
C ILE A 9 18.50 16.94 14.90
N ALA A 10 17.53 16.66 15.78
CA ALA A 10 16.20 16.22 15.38
C ALA A 10 15.49 17.26 14.50
N TYR A 11 15.59 18.55 14.85
CA TYR A 11 15.05 19.64 14.05
C TYR A 11 15.70 19.72 12.66
N TYR A 12 17.03 19.53 12.59
CA TYR A 12 17.76 19.53 11.33
C TYR A 12 17.35 18.36 10.42
N GLU A 13 17.22 17.15 10.96
CA GLU A 13 16.69 15.99 10.24
C GLU A 13 15.24 16.22 9.76
N GLU A 14 14.42 16.85 10.58
CA GLU A 14 13.03 17.16 10.22
C GLU A 14 12.96 18.14 9.04
N VAL A 15 13.76 19.20 9.04
CA VAL A 15 13.82 20.16 7.94
C VAL A 15 14.32 19.51 6.64
N LEU A 16 15.33 18.62 6.71
CA LEU A 16 15.84 17.90 5.54
C LEU A 16 14.84 16.88 4.98
N SER A 17 14.10 16.21 5.85
CA SER A 17 13.11 15.20 5.42
C SER A 17 11.83 15.84 4.88
N MET A 18 11.47 17.05 5.32
CA MET A 18 10.20 17.72 5.01
C MET A 18 9.84 17.75 3.51
N PRO A 19 10.75 18.11 2.58
CA PRO A 19 10.43 18.15 1.14
C PRO A 19 10.13 16.77 0.56
N HIS A 20 10.79 15.74 1.07
CA HIS A 20 10.72 14.37 0.55
C HIS A 20 9.54 13.58 1.13
N ARG A 21 8.89 14.05 2.19
CA ARG A 21 7.78 13.30 2.83
C ARG A 21 6.65 12.97 1.87
N GLN A 22 6.29 13.90 0.99
CA GLN A 22 5.22 13.68 0.02
C GLN A 22 5.61 12.66 -1.05
N GLU A 23 6.84 12.75 -1.55
CA GLU A 23 7.40 11.80 -2.51
C GLU A 23 7.48 10.40 -1.92
N ILE A 24 8.06 10.26 -0.73
CA ILE A 24 8.13 8.99 0.00
C ILE A 24 6.73 8.41 0.21
N ALA A 25 5.78 9.22 0.65
CA ALA A 25 4.41 8.75 0.85
C ALA A 25 3.74 8.33 -0.47
N ARG A 26 4.10 8.93 -1.61
CA ARG A 26 3.61 8.52 -2.93
C ARG A 26 4.23 7.19 -3.34
N GLU A 27 5.54 7.02 -3.18
CA GLU A 27 6.20 5.77 -3.56
C GLU A 27 5.75 4.60 -2.69
N LEU A 28 5.61 4.79 -1.38
CA LEU A 28 5.04 3.77 -0.49
C LEU A 28 3.62 3.36 -0.92
N ARG A 29 2.80 4.32 -1.35
CA ARG A 29 1.46 4.00 -1.89
C ARG A 29 1.54 3.24 -3.22
N ASN A 30 2.45 3.61 -4.11
CA ASN A 30 2.65 2.89 -5.37
C ASN A 30 3.10 1.44 -5.13
N GLU A 31 3.99 1.21 -4.17
CA GLU A 31 4.43 -0.13 -3.75
C GLU A 31 3.27 -0.95 -3.18
N ASP A 32 2.44 -0.35 -2.31
CA ASP A 32 1.25 -0.99 -1.76
C ASP A 32 0.24 -1.36 -2.87
N ASP A 33 0.00 -0.45 -3.82
CA ASP A 33 -0.93 -0.68 -4.93
C ASP A 33 -0.41 -1.77 -5.89
N LEU A 34 0.91 -1.85 -6.12
CA LEU A 34 1.55 -2.92 -6.88
C LEU A 34 1.45 -4.26 -6.15
N PHE A 35 1.66 -4.27 -4.84
CA PHE A 35 1.52 -5.48 -4.03
C PHE A 35 0.10 -6.05 -4.11
N LEU A 36 -0.92 -5.18 -3.97
CA LEU A 36 -2.33 -5.59 -4.08
C LEU A 36 -2.69 -6.02 -5.49
N LEU A 37 -2.13 -5.37 -6.52
CA LEU A 37 -2.28 -5.82 -7.91
C LEU A 37 -1.74 -7.25 -8.10
N LEU A 38 -0.54 -7.53 -7.62
CA LEU A 38 0.04 -8.87 -7.71
C LEU A 38 -0.81 -9.88 -6.92
N LEU A 39 -1.24 -9.50 -5.72
CA LEU A 39 -2.05 -10.34 -4.88
C LEU A 39 -3.34 -10.73 -5.61
N TYR A 40 -4.11 -9.77 -6.12
CA TYR A 40 -5.44 -9.98 -6.72
C TYR A 40 -5.47 -10.09 -8.27
N SER A 41 -4.31 -10.18 -8.91
CA SER A 41 -4.15 -10.29 -10.37
C SER A 41 -5.02 -11.39 -11.01
N GLU A 42 -5.07 -12.57 -10.41
CA GLU A 42 -5.90 -13.70 -10.89
C GLU A 42 -7.40 -13.34 -10.95
N MET A 43 -7.88 -12.53 -9.99
CA MET A 43 -9.30 -12.15 -9.90
C MET A 43 -9.70 -11.17 -11.01
N ILE A 44 -8.75 -10.41 -11.54
CA ILE A 44 -8.95 -9.51 -12.69
C ILE A 44 -8.56 -10.19 -14.02
N GLY A 45 -8.23 -11.48 -14.01
CA GLY A 45 -7.89 -12.27 -15.20
C GLY A 45 -6.44 -12.15 -15.66
N ILE A 46 -5.55 -11.62 -14.83
CA ILE A 46 -4.10 -11.58 -15.09
C ILE A 46 -3.46 -12.79 -14.41
N PRO A 47 -2.85 -13.72 -15.17
CA PRO A 47 -2.26 -14.91 -14.59
C PRO A 47 -1.04 -14.57 -13.71
N ASN A 48 -1.01 -15.09 -12.48
CA ASN A 48 0.09 -14.95 -11.54
C ASN A 48 0.60 -16.32 -11.06
N PRO A 49 1.87 -16.68 -11.40
CA PRO A 49 2.44 -17.98 -11.05
C PRO A 49 2.60 -18.22 -9.54
N VAL A 50 2.57 -17.16 -8.72
CA VAL A 50 2.80 -17.23 -7.27
C VAL A 50 1.50 -17.11 -6.46
N TYR A 51 0.35 -16.88 -7.11
CA TYR A 51 -0.94 -16.67 -6.44
C TYR A 51 -1.22 -17.71 -5.34
N TYR A 52 -0.97 -18.99 -5.64
CA TYR A 52 -1.21 -20.11 -4.72
C TYR A 52 -0.51 -19.93 -3.37
N TYR A 53 0.72 -19.40 -3.35
CA TYR A 53 1.49 -19.18 -2.13
C TYR A 53 0.99 -17.97 -1.33
N THR A 54 0.27 -17.05 -1.97
CA THR A 54 -0.20 -15.80 -1.36
C THR A 54 -1.65 -15.85 -0.90
N LEU A 55 -2.33 -16.98 -1.10
CA LEU A 55 -3.73 -17.18 -0.71
C LEU A 55 -4.00 -16.89 0.77
N GLU A 56 -3.06 -17.25 1.65
CA GLU A 56 -3.19 -17.04 3.10
C GLU A 56 -3.23 -15.56 3.49
N LEU A 57 -2.72 -14.66 2.63
CA LEU A 57 -2.70 -13.23 2.89
C LEU A 57 -4.04 -12.56 2.57
N TYR A 58 -4.91 -13.21 1.80
CA TYR A 58 -6.15 -12.62 1.30
C TYR A 58 -7.08 -12.12 2.41
N PRO A 59 -7.35 -12.89 3.49
CA PRO A 59 -8.22 -12.44 4.56
C PRO A 59 -7.66 -11.23 5.31
N HIS A 60 -6.33 -11.11 5.39
CA HIS A 60 -5.66 -10.00 6.06
C HIS A 60 -5.64 -8.72 5.21
N MET A 61 -5.75 -8.85 3.90
CA MET A 61 -5.70 -7.73 2.96
C MET A 61 -7.08 -7.27 2.49
N ILE A 62 -8.17 -7.94 2.92
CA ILE A 62 -9.52 -7.65 2.44
C ILE A 62 -10.00 -6.23 2.76
N GLU A 63 -9.59 -5.67 3.90
CA GLU A 63 -9.92 -4.29 4.27
C GLU A 63 -9.20 -3.30 3.35
N LYS A 64 -7.90 -3.51 3.13
CA LYS A 64 -7.09 -2.69 2.22
C LYS A 64 -7.52 -2.80 0.76
N PHE A 65 -8.06 -3.96 0.38
CA PHE A 65 -8.57 -4.20 -0.95
C PHE A 65 -9.70 -3.24 -1.31
N HIS A 66 -10.61 -2.92 -0.37
CA HIS A 66 -11.70 -1.97 -0.60
C HIS A 66 -11.18 -0.62 -1.09
N ASP A 67 -10.24 -0.05 -0.34
CA ASP A 67 -9.67 1.25 -0.68
C ASP A 67 -8.87 1.20 -1.99
N TRP A 68 -8.20 0.07 -2.25
CA TRP A 68 -7.41 -0.12 -3.46
C TRP A 68 -8.25 -0.24 -4.72
N HIS A 69 -9.31 -1.06 -4.76
CA HIS A 69 -10.11 -1.23 -5.98
C HIS A 69 -10.83 0.07 -6.35
N LEU A 70 -11.26 0.85 -5.35
CA LEU A 70 -11.80 2.20 -5.55
C LEU A 70 -10.76 3.16 -6.12
N ARG A 71 -9.53 3.17 -5.60
CA ARG A 71 -8.43 3.99 -6.15
C ARG A 71 -8.07 3.61 -7.57
N MET A 72 -8.13 2.32 -7.90
CA MET A 72 -7.92 1.80 -9.24
C MET A 72 -9.07 2.15 -10.21
N GLY A 73 -10.13 2.79 -9.73
CA GLY A 73 -11.26 3.22 -10.56
C GLY A 73 -12.17 2.06 -10.99
N MET A 74 -12.21 0.97 -10.22
CA MET A 74 -13.08 -0.17 -10.51
C MET A 74 -14.49 0.10 -9.97
N ASP A 75 -15.49 0.13 -10.85
CA ASP A 75 -16.90 0.34 -10.45
C ASP A 75 -17.43 -0.82 -9.58
N LYS A 76 -16.89 -2.03 -9.77
CA LYS A 76 -17.27 -3.23 -9.04
C LYS A 76 -16.04 -4.02 -8.63
N SER A 77 -16.11 -4.60 -7.45
CA SER A 77 -15.09 -5.53 -6.97
C SER A 77 -14.93 -6.73 -7.92
N PRO A 78 -13.70 -7.05 -8.34
CA PRO A 78 -13.42 -8.25 -9.14
C PRO A 78 -13.58 -9.57 -8.36
N LEU A 79 -13.71 -9.53 -7.03
CA LEU A 79 -13.90 -10.74 -6.23
C LEU A 79 -15.24 -11.42 -6.56
N SER A 80 -15.16 -12.66 -7.03
CA SER A 80 -16.34 -13.51 -7.20
C SER A 80 -16.64 -14.24 -5.87
N GLY A 81 -17.76 -13.89 -5.24
CA GLY A 81 -18.26 -14.55 -4.02
C GLY A 81 -18.30 -13.69 -2.76
N ILE A 82 -17.39 -12.72 -2.62
CA ILE A 82 -17.42 -11.74 -1.53
C ILE A 82 -17.67 -10.37 -2.12
N ARG A 83 -18.78 -9.75 -1.71
CA ARG A 83 -19.07 -8.36 -2.08
C ARG A 83 -18.28 -7.44 -1.16
N CYS A 84 -17.32 -6.74 -1.74
CA CYS A 84 -16.57 -5.68 -1.07
C CYS A 84 -17.39 -4.37 -0.96
N CYS A 85 -18.58 -4.31 -1.58
CA CYS A 85 -19.59 -3.26 -1.51
C CYS A 85 -21.01 -3.85 -1.54
#